data_AF-A0A7L1Z0Q5-F1
#
_entry.id   AF-A0A7L1Z0Q5-F1
#
_cell.length_a   1.000
_cell.length_b   1.000
_cell.length_c   1.000
_cell.angle_alpha   90.00
_cell.angle_beta   90.00
_cell.angle_gamma   90.00
#
_symmetry.space_group_name_H-M   'P 1'
#
loop_
_entity.id
_entity.type
_entity.pdbx_description
1 polymer ?
#
loop_
_entity_poly.entity_id
_entity_poly.type
_entity_poly.pdbx_seq_one_letter_code
_entity_poly.pdbx_strand_id
1 'polypeptide(L)'
;MGLLWQLSRGLVRGADRLAPFTSKRGPRSHNKGRGAKKLGLLTSNRKFLLVKEMVPEFVVPDLTGFKLRPYVSYRAPEGSEPPATARQLFDQLVAPRIERDVKDGTFDPDKLEKYGFEPTQEGKLFQLFPKNYAR
;
A
#
# COMPACT_ATOMS: atom_id res chain seq x y z
N MET A 1 30.88 -14.08 -23.96
CA MET A 1 31.54 -14.13 -22.63
C MET A 1 31.78 -15.59 -22.23
N GLY A 2 32.83 -16.22 -22.76
CA GLY A 2 33.06 -17.67 -22.64
C GLY A 2 33.73 -18.14 -21.34
N LEU A 3 33.77 -19.46 -21.14
CA LEU A 3 34.28 -20.16 -19.95
C LEU A 3 35.74 -19.81 -19.62
N LEU A 4 36.63 -19.73 -20.64
CA LEU A 4 38.05 -19.40 -20.47
C LEU A 4 38.28 -18.02 -19.84
N TRP A 5 37.45 -17.04 -20.19
CA TRP A 5 37.51 -15.70 -19.62
C TRP A 5 37.05 -15.65 -18.15
N GLN A 6 36.09 -16.51 -17.78
CA GLN A 6 35.65 -16.62 -16.39
C GLN A 6 36.70 -17.30 -15.51
N LEU A 7 37.39 -18.32 -16.03
CA LEU A 7 38.49 -19.01 -15.35
C LEU A 7 39.71 -18.09 -15.17
N SER A 8 40.12 -17.35 -16.21
CA SER A 8 41.24 -16.40 -16.10
C SER A 8 40.95 -15.26 -15.12
N ARG A 9 39.70 -14.76 -15.10
CA ARG A 9 39.25 -13.79 -14.08
C ARG A 9 39.27 -14.36 -12.66
N GLY A 10 38.87 -15.61 -12.47
CA GLY A 10 38.91 -16.28 -11.17
C GLY A 10 40.32 -16.39 -10.60
N LEU A 11 41.32 -16.64 -11.45
CA LEU A 11 42.74 -16.72 -11.09
C LEU A 11 43.35 -15.36 -10.72
N VAL A 12 43.00 -14.29 -11.45
CA VAL A 12 43.66 -12.97 -11.30
C VAL A 12 42.93 -12.02 -10.32
N ARG A 13 41.59 -12.10 -10.23
CA ARG A 13 40.77 -11.12 -9.48
C ARG A 13 40.04 -11.68 -8.26
N GLY A 14 39.98 -12.99 -8.07
CA GLY A 14 39.22 -13.61 -6.98
C GLY A 14 37.69 -13.39 -7.10
N ALA A 15 36.96 -13.69 -6.02
CA ALA A 15 35.50 -13.55 -5.98
C ALA A 15 35.04 -12.08 -5.87
N ASP A 16 33.94 -11.74 -6.56
CA ASP A 16 33.34 -10.41 -6.54
C ASP A 16 32.68 -10.09 -5.18
N ARG A 17 33.10 -8.97 -4.57
CA ARG A 17 32.62 -8.47 -3.26
C ARG A 17 31.73 -7.23 -3.37
N LEU A 18 31.64 -6.61 -4.54
CA LEU A 18 30.95 -5.32 -4.74
C LEU A 18 29.49 -5.51 -5.15
N ALA A 19 29.19 -6.54 -5.94
CA ALA A 19 27.82 -6.74 -6.37
C ALA A 19 26.97 -7.40 -5.28
N PRO A 20 25.67 -7.07 -5.21
CA PRO A 20 24.78 -7.59 -4.18
C PRO A 20 24.68 -9.10 -4.25
N PHE A 21 24.69 -9.73 -3.08
CA PHE A 21 24.58 -11.18 -2.98
C PHE A 21 23.17 -11.64 -3.35
N THR A 22 23.07 -12.66 -4.21
CA THR A 22 21.79 -13.14 -4.75
C THR A 22 21.64 -14.66 -4.62
N SER A 23 20.41 -15.16 -4.81
CA SER A 23 20.10 -16.59 -4.78
C SER A 23 20.86 -17.45 -5.80
N LYS A 24 21.57 -16.85 -6.78
CA LYS A 24 22.33 -17.57 -7.81
C LYS A 24 23.83 -17.68 -7.53
N ARG A 25 24.31 -16.99 -6.48
CA ARG A 25 25.75 -16.89 -6.18
C ARG A 25 26.19 -17.81 -5.03
N GLY A 26 25.26 -18.40 -4.30
CA GLY A 26 25.55 -19.28 -3.16
C GLY A 26 25.39 -20.77 -3.49
N PRO A 27 25.72 -21.65 -2.54
CA PRO A 27 25.51 -23.10 -2.65
C PRO A 27 24.01 -23.44 -2.63
N ARG A 28 23.66 -24.71 -2.81
CA ARG A 28 22.26 -25.22 -2.87
C ARG A 28 21.38 -24.78 -1.69
N SER A 29 21.94 -24.61 -0.50
CA SER A 29 21.22 -24.17 0.70
C SER A 29 20.92 -22.67 0.72
N HIS A 30 21.56 -21.87 -0.13
CA HIS A 30 21.44 -20.42 -0.15
C HIS A 30 20.18 -19.95 -0.92
N ASN A 31 19.02 -20.15 -0.30
CA ASN A 31 17.71 -19.80 -0.87
C ASN A 31 17.21 -18.44 -0.37
N LYS A 32 17.89 -17.36 -0.75
CA LYS A 32 17.57 -15.97 -0.35
C LYS A 32 16.23 -15.44 -0.87
N GLY A 33 15.74 -15.93 -2.00
CA GLY A 33 14.55 -15.39 -2.67
C GLY A 33 14.80 -14.08 -3.44
N ARG A 34 13.71 -13.45 -3.93
CA ARG A 34 13.72 -12.25 -4.80
C ARG A 34 12.67 -11.20 -4.42
N GLY A 35 12.22 -11.17 -3.17
CA GLY A 35 11.25 -10.18 -2.68
C GLY A 35 9.78 -10.57 -2.81
N ALA A 36 9.47 -11.75 -3.36
CA ALA A 36 8.13 -12.32 -3.32
C ALA A 36 7.66 -12.47 -1.85
N LYS A 37 6.48 -11.93 -1.54
CA LYS A 37 5.85 -12.08 -0.23
C LYS A 37 5.31 -13.51 -0.08
N LYS A 38 5.36 -14.05 1.14
CA LYS A 38 4.87 -15.41 1.42
C LYS A 38 3.34 -15.40 1.43
N LEU A 39 2.73 -16.39 0.77
CA LEU A 39 1.28 -16.60 0.70
C LEU A 39 0.78 -17.70 1.66
N GLY A 40 1.65 -18.14 2.57
CA GLY A 40 1.39 -19.31 3.41
C GLY A 40 2.64 -19.78 4.13
N LEU A 41 2.60 -21.01 4.62
CA LEU A 41 3.57 -21.57 5.54
C LEU A 41 3.98 -23.00 5.16
N LEU A 42 5.21 -23.37 5.54
CA LEU A 42 5.70 -24.74 5.38
C LEU A 42 5.33 -25.53 6.64
N THR A 43 4.73 -26.69 6.44
CA THR A 43 4.42 -27.66 7.51
C THR A 43 5.69 -28.40 7.94
N SER A 44 5.63 -29.11 9.08
CA SER A 44 6.71 -29.97 9.59
C SER A 44 7.22 -30.97 8.53
N ASN A 45 6.31 -31.47 7.68
CA ASN A 45 6.61 -32.40 6.59
C ASN A 45 7.14 -31.71 5.31
N ARG A 46 7.53 -30.43 5.39
CA ARG A 46 8.00 -29.60 4.26
C ARG A 46 6.98 -29.42 3.13
N LYS A 47 5.70 -29.76 3.34
CA LYS A 47 4.62 -29.43 2.41
C LYS A 47 4.22 -27.97 2.59
N PHE A 48 4.01 -27.26 1.50
CA PHE A 48 3.53 -25.87 1.53
C PHE A 48 2.02 -25.84 1.70
N LEU A 49 1.55 -25.09 2.68
CA LEU A 49 0.14 -24.83 2.95
C LEU A 49 -0.14 -23.38 2.55
N LEU A 50 -0.98 -23.23 1.52
CA LEU A 50 -1.45 -21.92 1.05
C LEU A 50 -2.59 -21.44 1.97
N VAL A 51 -2.50 -20.20 2.43
CA VAL A 51 -3.52 -19.56 3.27
C VAL A 51 -4.26 -18.56 2.39
N LYS A 52 -5.56 -18.78 2.17
CA LYS A 52 -6.34 -17.99 1.20
C LYS A 52 -6.38 -16.51 1.58
N GLU A 53 -6.45 -16.21 2.86
CA GLU A 53 -6.49 -14.86 3.44
C GLU A 53 -5.19 -14.08 3.25
N MET A 54 -4.07 -14.77 2.99
CA MET A 54 -2.79 -14.13 2.66
C MET A 54 -2.64 -13.86 1.16
N VAL A 55 -3.51 -14.42 0.32
CA VAL A 55 -3.51 -14.19 -1.13
C VAL A 55 -4.24 -12.88 -1.39
N PRO A 56 -3.60 -11.89 -2.05
CA PRO A 56 -4.25 -10.63 -2.36
C PRO A 56 -5.35 -10.84 -3.40
N GLU A 57 -6.53 -10.31 -3.12
CA GLU A 57 -7.66 -10.28 -4.05
C GLU A 57 -7.71 -8.92 -4.77
N PHE A 58 -7.84 -8.94 -6.10
CA PHE A 58 -7.97 -7.73 -6.90
C PHE A 58 -9.45 -7.34 -6.98
N VAL A 59 -9.81 -6.21 -6.37
CA VAL A 59 -11.17 -5.66 -6.44
C VAL A 59 -11.30 -4.81 -7.71
N VAL A 60 -11.86 -5.40 -8.77
CA VAL A 60 -12.01 -4.76 -10.09
C VAL A 60 -13.46 -4.28 -10.27
N PRO A 61 -13.71 -2.96 -10.44
CA PRO A 61 -15.05 -2.45 -10.69
C PRO A 61 -15.50 -2.70 -12.15
N ASP A 62 -16.81 -2.71 -12.37
CA ASP A 62 -17.36 -2.70 -13.74
C ASP A 62 -17.17 -1.31 -14.37
N LEU A 63 -16.69 -1.29 -15.61
CA LEU A 63 -16.39 -0.08 -16.38
C LEU A 63 -17.35 0.14 -17.55
N THR A 64 -18.46 -0.62 -17.62
CA THR A 64 -19.50 -0.39 -18.64
C THR A 64 -20.06 1.04 -18.55
N GLY A 65 -20.00 1.78 -19.66
CA GLY A 65 -20.48 3.17 -19.71
C GLY A 65 -19.60 4.21 -19.00
N PHE A 66 -18.37 3.87 -18.60
CA PHE A 66 -17.49 4.81 -17.89
C PHE A 66 -17.01 5.95 -18.81
N LYS A 67 -17.25 7.20 -18.38
CA LYS A 67 -17.00 8.40 -19.20
C LYS A 67 -15.53 8.84 -19.23
N LEU A 68 -14.79 8.61 -18.14
CA LEU A 68 -13.42 9.08 -18.03
C LEU A 68 -12.49 8.22 -18.89
N ARG A 69 -11.48 8.87 -19.48
CA ARG A 69 -10.49 8.23 -20.37
C ARG A 69 -9.09 8.41 -19.80
N PRO A 70 -8.10 7.57 -20.20
CA PRO A 70 -6.72 7.70 -19.73
C PRO A 70 -6.04 9.02 -20.09
N TYR A 71 -6.56 9.74 -21.09
CA TYR A 71 -6.03 11.00 -21.58
C TYR A 71 -7.09 12.08 -21.58
N VAL A 72 -6.67 13.32 -21.32
CA VAL A 72 -7.51 14.52 -21.31
C VAL A 72 -7.18 15.38 -22.53
N SER A 73 -8.17 16.12 -23.04
CA SER A 73 -7.98 17.05 -24.17
C SER A 73 -7.20 18.29 -23.74
N TYR A 74 -6.32 18.77 -24.63
CA TYR A 74 -5.60 20.05 -24.46
C TYR A 74 -6.51 21.28 -24.41
N ARG A 75 -7.80 21.14 -24.74
CA ARG A 75 -8.79 22.23 -24.64
C ARG A 75 -9.24 22.49 -23.19
N ALA A 76 -8.88 21.62 -22.25
CA ALA A 76 -9.21 21.85 -20.84
C ALA A 76 -8.42 23.06 -20.30
N PRO A 77 -9.04 23.92 -19.47
CA PRO A 77 -8.34 25.01 -18.82
C PRO A 77 -7.28 24.47 -17.85
N GLU A 78 -6.29 25.31 -17.55
CA GLU A 78 -5.27 24.97 -16.57
C GLU A 78 -5.87 24.86 -15.16
N GLY A 79 -5.51 23.80 -14.43
CA GLY A 79 -5.99 23.57 -13.08
C GLY A 79 -5.28 24.47 -12.07
N SER A 80 -6.04 25.22 -11.27
CA SER A 80 -5.51 26.13 -10.24
C SER A 80 -5.76 25.63 -8.81
N GLU A 81 -6.11 24.35 -8.65
CA GLU A 81 -6.59 23.85 -7.37
C GLU A 81 -5.45 23.71 -6.34
N PRO A 82 -5.60 24.27 -5.13
CA PRO A 82 -4.62 24.10 -4.06
C PRO A 82 -4.63 22.65 -3.53
N PRO A 83 -3.53 22.19 -2.88
CA PRO A 83 -3.50 20.87 -2.27
C PRO A 83 -4.56 20.75 -1.18
N ALA A 84 -5.25 19.61 -1.14
CA ALA A 84 -6.27 19.34 -0.13
C ALA A 84 -5.65 19.30 1.28
N THR A 85 -6.25 20.06 2.21
CA THR A 85 -5.82 20.11 3.63
C THR A 85 -6.90 19.57 4.56
N ALA A 86 -6.51 19.06 5.73
CA ALA A 86 -7.45 18.56 6.74
C ALA A 86 -8.46 19.63 7.18
N ARG A 87 -8.01 20.88 7.29
CA ARG A 87 -8.87 22.02 7.61
C ARG A 87 -9.92 22.26 6.52
N GLN A 88 -9.54 22.30 5.25
CA GLN A 88 -10.49 22.46 4.15
C GLN A 88 -11.54 21.35 4.13
N LEU A 89 -11.14 20.09 4.37
CA LEU A 89 -12.07 18.96 4.46
C LEU A 89 -13.03 19.11 5.64
N PHE A 90 -12.54 19.52 6.80
CA PHE A 90 -13.37 19.78 7.98
C PHE A 90 -14.38 20.90 7.73
N ASP A 91 -13.91 22.02 7.19
CA ASP A 91 -14.72 23.21 6.90
C ASP A 91 -15.82 22.91 5.87
N GLN A 92 -15.55 22.03 4.89
CA GLN A 92 -16.52 21.67 3.86
C GLN A 92 -17.57 20.64 4.33
N LEU A 93 -17.17 19.64 5.12
CA LEU A 93 -18.02 18.50 5.43
C LEU A 93 -18.64 18.55 6.83
N VAL A 94 -17.84 18.90 7.84
CA VAL A 94 -18.21 18.75 9.26
C VAL A 94 -18.68 20.08 9.85
N ALA A 95 -17.98 21.18 9.57
CA ALA A 95 -18.32 22.50 10.13
C ALA A 95 -19.79 22.92 9.90
N PRO A 96 -20.39 22.74 8.70
CA PRO A 96 -21.78 23.14 8.48
C PRO A 96 -22.78 22.34 9.33
N ARG A 97 -22.43 21.13 9.78
CA ARG A 97 -23.28 20.31 10.66
C ARG A 97 -23.19 20.80 12.11
N ILE A 98 -21.97 21.09 12.57
CA ILE A 98 -21.73 21.61 13.92
C ILE A 98 -22.39 22.99 14.07
N GLU A 99 -22.23 23.88 13.09
CA GLU A 99 -22.84 25.22 13.14
C GLU A 99 -24.37 25.19 13.26
N ARG A 100 -25.04 24.22 12.61
CA ARG A 100 -26.49 24.03 12.72
C ARG A 100 -26.87 23.64 14.15
N ASP A 101 -26.25 22.60 14.68
CA ASP A 101 -26.56 22.11 16.02
C ASP A 101 -26.22 23.13 17.12
N VAL A 102 -25.20 23.97 16.91
CA VAL A 102 -24.86 25.09 17.80
C VAL A 102 -25.95 26.17 17.75
N LYS A 103 -26.43 26.54 16.57
CA LYS A 103 -27.53 27.51 16.40
C LYS A 103 -28.84 26.99 17.01
N ASP A 104 -29.09 25.69 16.88
CA ASP A 104 -30.27 25.03 17.43
C ASP A 104 -30.16 24.74 18.94
N GLY A 105 -29.01 25.04 19.57
CA GLY A 105 -28.77 24.82 21.00
C GLY A 105 -28.68 23.34 21.40
N THR A 106 -28.48 22.43 20.45
CA THR A 106 -28.41 20.98 20.66
C THR A 106 -26.98 20.42 20.63
N PHE A 107 -25.99 21.29 20.52
CA PHE A 107 -24.58 20.91 20.49
C PHE A 107 -24.09 20.41 21.85
N ASP A 108 -23.41 19.27 21.84
CA ASP A 108 -22.87 18.60 23.02
C ASP A 108 -21.42 18.18 22.74
N PRO A 109 -20.42 18.73 23.48
CA PRO A 109 -18.99 18.40 23.28
C PRO A 109 -18.63 16.93 23.51
N ASP A 110 -19.41 16.20 24.31
CA ASP A 110 -19.09 14.80 24.62
C ASP A 110 -19.57 13.83 23.51
N LYS A 111 -20.43 14.30 22.59
CA LYS A 111 -21.06 13.48 21.55
C LYS A 111 -20.49 13.72 20.16
N LEU A 112 -19.17 13.83 20.06
CA LEU A 112 -18.47 14.08 18.77
C LEU A 112 -18.59 12.92 17.77
N GLU A 113 -18.84 11.70 18.25
CA GLU A 113 -19.06 10.52 17.40
C GLU A 113 -20.23 10.72 16.42
N LYS A 114 -21.24 11.52 16.81
CA LYS A 114 -22.36 11.93 15.93
C LYS A 114 -21.86 12.61 14.66
N TYR A 115 -20.76 13.36 14.75
CA TYR A 115 -20.16 14.08 13.62
C TYR A 115 -19.09 13.25 12.89
N GLY A 116 -18.88 11.99 13.29
CA GLY A 116 -17.90 11.08 12.69
C GLY A 116 -16.52 11.12 13.33
N PHE A 117 -16.36 11.74 14.51
CA PHE A 117 -15.11 11.63 15.25
C PHE A 117 -14.95 10.22 15.82
N GLU A 118 -13.76 9.68 15.68
CA GLU A 118 -13.42 8.34 16.11
C GLU A 118 -12.28 8.43 17.14
N PRO A 119 -12.56 8.33 18.46
CA PRO A 119 -11.55 8.55 19.49
C PRO A 119 -10.46 7.48 19.47
N THR A 120 -10.82 6.23 19.17
CA THR A 120 -9.91 5.10 19.07
C THR A 120 -10.03 4.38 17.72
N GLN A 121 -8.91 3.82 17.26
CA GLN A 121 -8.85 3.02 16.02
C GLN A 121 -8.94 1.51 16.31
N GLU A 122 -8.96 1.12 17.58
CA GLU A 122 -9.10 -0.28 18.00
C GLU A 122 -10.48 -0.83 17.61
N GLY A 123 -10.54 -2.12 17.26
CA GLY A 123 -11.76 -2.79 16.83
C GLY A 123 -12.22 -2.46 15.40
N LYS A 124 -11.56 -1.52 14.70
CA LYS A 124 -11.88 -1.22 13.29
C LYS A 124 -11.22 -2.19 12.33
N LEU A 125 -11.97 -2.57 11.30
CA LEU A 125 -11.45 -3.39 10.21
C LEU A 125 -10.33 -2.66 9.45
N PHE A 126 -10.56 -1.39 9.13
CA PHE A 126 -9.60 -0.52 8.46
C PHE A 126 -9.07 0.52 9.44
N GLN A 127 -7.86 0.29 9.94
CA GLN A 127 -7.20 1.18 10.90
C GLN A 127 -6.40 2.24 10.16
N LEU A 128 -6.55 3.51 10.58
CA LEU A 128 -5.78 4.62 10.01
C LEU A 128 -4.34 4.62 10.53
N PHE A 129 -4.15 4.36 11.83
CA PHE A 129 -2.84 4.30 12.48
C PHE A 129 -2.82 3.25 13.60
N PRO A 130 -1.91 2.25 13.58
CA PRO A 130 -1.04 1.90 12.46
C PRO A 130 -1.85 1.36 11.27
N LYS A 131 -1.50 1.78 10.05
CA LYS A 131 -2.23 1.40 8.84
C LYS A 131 -2.17 -0.12 8.60
N ASN A 132 -3.32 -0.77 8.45
CA ASN A 132 -3.44 -2.23 8.30
C ASN A 132 -3.95 -2.69 6.92
N TYR A 133 -4.22 -1.79 5.97
CA TYR A 133 -4.76 -2.11 4.65
C TYR A 133 -3.80 -1.80 3.50
N ALA A 134 -3.95 -2.51 2.39
CA ALA A 134 -3.19 -2.29 1.16
C ALA A 134 -3.66 -1.03 0.40
N ARG A 135 -2.87 -0.55 -0.56
CA ARG A 135 -3.24 0.55 -1.46
C ARG A 135 -3.78 -0.01 -2.77
#